data_AF-Q572I5-F1
#
_entry.id   AF-Q572I5-F1
#
_cell.length_a   1.000
_cell.length_b   1.000
_cell.length_c   1.000
_cell.angle_alpha   90.00
_cell.angle_beta   90.00
_cell.angle_gamma   90.00
#
_symmetry.space_group_name_H-M   'P 1'
#
loop_
_entity.id
_entity.type
_entity.pdbx_description
1 polymer ?
#
loop_
_entity_poly.entity_id
_entity_poly.type
_entity_poly.pdbx_seq_one_letter_code
_entity_poly.pdbx_strand_id
1 'polypeptide(L)'
;MAPDLATGTVFGFEALARNWGILGLLFDDVRFKLDHVERSTKISIVAKTITSFTISRQSIFDVCRDEDFSYSPAQRTRWTRIAAVLLGEGLTIRGTVQFTWDNSAKRMIGLVS
;
A
#
# COMPACT_ATOMS: atom_id res chain seq x y z
N MET A 1 -8.11 -3.37 17.25
CA MET A 1 -8.94 -3.70 16.07
C MET A 1 -9.61 -5.04 16.32
N ALA A 2 -10.71 -5.37 15.63
CA ALA A 2 -11.33 -6.70 15.74
C ALA A 2 -10.39 -7.78 15.14
N PRO A 3 -10.35 -9.00 15.69
CA PRO A 3 -9.52 -10.09 15.15
C PRO A 3 -9.88 -10.45 13.70
N ASP A 4 -11.17 -10.39 13.39
CA ASP A 4 -11.82 -10.68 12.13
C ASP A 4 -12.03 -9.42 11.27
N LEU A 5 -11.13 -8.43 11.40
CA LEU A 5 -11.20 -7.17 10.67
C LEU A 5 -11.43 -7.41 9.17
N ALA A 6 -12.55 -6.89 8.66
CA ALA A 6 -12.88 -6.99 7.25
C ALA A 6 -12.03 -5.97 6.47
N THR A 7 -11.08 -6.43 5.65
CA THR A 7 -10.18 -5.52 4.91
C THR A 7 -10.37 -5.49 3.40
N GLY A 8 -11.42 -6.15 2.91
CA GLY A 8 -11.72 -6.28 1.48
C GLY A 8 -10.84 -7.33 0.80
N THR A 9 -9.53 -7.10 0.72
CA THR A 9 -8.59 -7.96 -0.02
C THR A 9 -7.89 -8.99 0.87
N VAL A 10 -7.71 -8.71 2.16
CA VAL A 10 -7.18 -9.66 3.15
C VAL A 10 -8.11 -9.81 4.36
N PHE A 11 -7.89 -10.81 5.19
CA PHE A 11 -8.71 -11.08 6.37
C PHE A 11 -7.87 -10.93 7.64
N GLY A 12 -8.34 -10.08 8.57
CA GLY A 12 -7.72 -9.87 9.86
C GLY A 12 -6.59 -8.84 9.88
N PHE A 13 -6.31 -8.32 11.08
CA PHE A 13 -5.32 -7.26 11.31
C PHE A 13 -3.90 -7.68 10.93
N GLU A 14 -3.50 -8.91 11.27
CA GLU A 14 -2.13 -9.39 11.02
C GLU A 14 -1.79 -9.44 9.53
N ALA A 15 -2.73 -9.91 8.70
CA ALA A 15 -2.54 -9.95 7.24
C ALA A 15 -2.43 -8.53 6.66
N LEU A 16 -3.25 -7.59 7.16
CA LEU A 16 -3.16 -6.19 6.77
C LEU A 16 -1.81 -5.57 7.18
N ALA A 17 -1.39 -5.75 8.43
CA ALA A 17 -0.13 -5.22 8.93
C ALA A 17 1.07 -5.77 8.15
N ARG A 18 1.04 -7.06 7.78
CA ARG A 18 2.04 -7.69 6.92
C ARG A 18 2.11 -7.02 5.54
N ASN A 19 0.98 -6.77 4.89
CA ASN A 19 0.95 -6.11 3.58
C ASN A 19 1.54 -4.69 3.65
N TRP A 20 1.22 -3.93 4.71
CA TRP A 20 1.84 -2.63 4.94
C TRP A 20 3.34 -2.74 5.21
N GLY A 21 3.78 -3.77 5.94
CA GLY A 21 5.19 -4.05 6.18
C GLY A 21 5.98 -4.32 4.89
N ILE A 22 5.38 -4.98 3.89
CA ILE A 22 6.01 -5.23 2.60
C ILE A 22 6.38 -3.91 1.90
N LEU A 23 5.55 -2.86 1.98
CA LEU A 23 5.90 -1.56 1.39
C LEU A 23 7.18 -0.98 1.99
N GLY A 24 7.34 -1.08 3.32
CA GLY A 24 8.54 -0.62 4.02
C GLY A 24 9.78 -1.48 3.78
N LEU A 25 9.61 -2.71 3.30
CA LEU A 25 10.71 -3.57 2.88
C LEU A 25 11.14 -3.30 1.43
N LEU A 26 10.18 -3.00 0.56
CA LEU A 26 10.43 -2.83 -0.88
C LEU A 26 10.90 -1.43 -1.24
N PHE A 27 10.49 -0.40 -0.52
CA PHE A 27 10.74 0.99 -0.89
C PHE A 27 11.44 1.76 0.23
N ASP A 28 12.30 2.68 -0.19
CA ASP A 28 13.01 3.58 0.72
C ASP A 28 12.15 4.82 1.02
N ASP A 29 12.36 5.42 2.19
CA ASP A 29 11.71 6.66 2.63
C ASP A 29 10.18 6.64 2.54
N VAL A 30 9.56 5.48 2.83
CA VAL A 30 8.10 5.35 2.86
C VAL A 30 7.53 6.26 3.94
N ARG A 31 6.78 7.26 3.51
CA ARG A 31 6.04 8.19 4.37
C ARG A 31 4.56 8.04 4.09
N PHE A 32 3.81 7.83 5.16
CA PHE A 32 2.36 7.82 5.12
C PHE A 32 1.82 9.07 5.82
N LYS A 33 1.00 9.84 5.11
CA LYS A 33 0.37 11.05 5.62
C LYS A 33 -1.14 10.93 5.52
N LEU A 34 -1.82 11.27 6.62
CA LEU A 34 -3.24 11.54 6.61
C LEU A 34 -3.48 12.95 6.06
N ASP A 35 -4.19 13.06 4.95
CA ASP A 35 -4.47 14.34 4.30
C ASP A 35 -5.77 14.95 4.81
N HIS A 36 -6.84 14.16 4.81
CA HIS A 36 -8.15 14.60 5.25
C HIS A 36 -8.95 13.45 5.86
N VAL A 37 -9.86 13.78 6.77
CA VAL A 37 -10.79 12.83 7.37
C VAL A 37 -12.18 13.41 7.33
N GLU A 38 -13.11 12.63 6.77
CA GLU A 38 -14.52 12.99 6.72
C GLU A 38 -15.38 11.88 7.30
N ARG A 39 -16.42 12.26 8.03
CA ARG A 39 -17.38 11.30 8.56
C ARG A 39 -18.35 10.93 7.44
N SER A 40 -18.35 9.67 7.02
CA SER A 40 -19.25 9.17 5.97
C SER A 40 -20.59 8.76 6.56
N THR A 41 -20.60 8.03 7.68
CA THR A 41 -21.83 7.62 8.37
C THR A 41 -21.69 7.71 9.89
N LYS A 42 -22.72 7.28 10.64
CA LYS A 42 -22.62 7.16 12.11
C LYS A 42 -21.52 6.19 12.55
N ILE A 43 -21.22 5.18 11.74
CA ILE A 43 -20.28 4.11 12.08
C ILE A 43 -19.05 4.09 11.17
N SER A 44 -18.97 4.97 10.16
CA SER A 44 -17.86 4.98 9.21
C SER A 44 -17.25 6.36 9.00
N ILE A 45 -15.94 6.34 8.75
CA ILE A 45 -15.11 7.51 8.47
C ILE A 45 -14.29 7.19 7.22
N VAL A 46 -14.17 8.16 6.32
CA VAL A 46 -13.32 8.08 5.14
C VAL A 46 -12.10 8.96 5.36
N ALA A 47 -10.93 8.39 5.15
CA ALA A 47 -9.65 9.08 5.23
C ALA A 47 -9.04 9.18 3.85
N LYS A 48 -8.63 10.39 3.47
CA LYS A 48 -7.75 10.60 2.32
C LYS A 48 -6.32 10.55 2.80
N THR A 49 -5.50 9.79 2.10
CA THR A 49 -4.13 9.45 2.49
C THR A 49 -3.17 9.80 1.37
N ILE A 50 -1.95 10.13 1.74
CA ILE A 50 -0.85 10.36 0.81
C ILE A 50 0.28 9.44 1.24
N THR A 51 0.61 8.49 0.38
CA THR A 51 1.77 7.62 0.55
C THR A 51 2.85 8.12 -0.40
N SER A 52 4.04 8.39 0.11
CA SER A 52 5.19 8.75 -0.72
C SER A 52 6.37 7.86 -0.41
N PHE A 53 7.16 7.52 -1.42
CA PHE A 53 8.34 6.68 -1.29
C PHE A 53 9.29 6.92 -2.47
N THR A 54 10.54 6.55 -2.31
CA THR A 54 11.56 6.62 -3.37
C THR A 54 11.76 5.23 -3.96
N ILE A 55 11.81 5.14 -5.30
CA ILE A 55 12.20 3.88 -5.95
C ILE A 55 13.72 3.87 -6.05
N SER A 56 14.37 3.07 -5.21
CA SER A 56 15.81 2.88 -5.28
C SER A 56 16.18 1.73 -6.21
N ARG A 57 17.48 1.55 -6.43
CA ARG A 57 17.98 0.38 -7.16
C ARG A 57 17.58 -0.92 -6.48
N GLN A 58 17.59 -0.93 -5.14
CA GLN A 58 17.21 -2.07 -4.34
C GLN A 58 15.72 -2.37 -4.50
N SER A 59 14.86 -1.34 -4.49
CA SER A 59 13.42 -1.50 -4.77
C SER A 59 13.14 -2.19 -6.10
N ILE A 60 13.85 -1.79 -7.16
CA ILE A 60 13.71 -2.41 -8.47
C ILE A 60 14.15 -3.88 -8.43
N PHE A 61 15.25 -4.18 -7.74
CA PHE A 61 15.75 -5.55 -7.62
C PHE A 61 14.80 -6.45 -6.82
N ASP A 62 14.25 -5.95 -5.71
CA ASP A 62 13.37 -6.72 -4.83
C ASP A 62 11.99 -6.95 -5.45
N VAL A 63 11.47 -5.97 -6.20
CA VAL A 63 10.20 -6.13 -6.95
C VAL A 63 10.38 -7.00 -8.20
N CYS A 64 11.52 -6.88 -8.88
CA CYS A 64 11.76 -7.51 -10.17
C CYS A 64 12.81 -8.62 -10.09
N ARG A 65 12.80 -9.46 -9.04
CA ARG A 65 13.68 -10.63 -8.97
C ARG A 65 13.61 -11.40 -10.29
N ASP A 66 14.75 -11.50 -10.95
CA ASP A 66 14.92 -11.95 -12.34
C ASP A 66 14.38 -13.38 -12.60
N GLU A 67 14.15 -14.15 -11.53
CA GLU A 67 13.65 -15.53 -11.57
C GLU A 67 12.13 -15.63 -11.76
N ASP A 68 11.36 -14.60 -11.38
CA ASP A 68 9.90 -14.66 -11.40
C ASP A 68 9.29 -14.26 -12.75
N PHE A 69 10.09 -13.74 -13.68
CA PHE A 69 9.59 -13.24 -14.94
C PHE A 69 10.29 -13.86 -16.14
N SER A 70 9.60 -14.75 -16.82
CA SER A 70 9.95 -15.22 -18.17
C SER A 70 9.67 -14.13 -19.21
N TYR A 71 10.37 -13.00 -19.13
CA TYR A 71 10.23 -11.90 -20.08
C TYR A 71 10.85 -12.26 -21.42
N SER A 72 10.10 -12.00 -22.50
CA SER A 72 10.66 -11.97 -23.85
C SER A 72 11.73 -10.87 -23.97
N PRO A 73 12.66 -10.95 -24.93
CA PRO A 73 13.70 -9.94 -25.11
C PRO A 73 13.15 -8.51 -25.24
N ALA A 74 12.01 -8.34 -25.93
CA ALA A 74 11.35 -7.05 -26.07
C ALA A 74 10.78 -6.52 -24.74
N GLN A 75 10.24 -7.41 -23.91
CA GLN A 75 9.72 -7.05 -22.59
C GLN A 75 10.85 -6.64 -21.64
N ARG A 76 11.99 -7.34 -21.66
CA ARG A 76 13.16 -6.94 -20.86
C ARG A 76 13.63 -5.54 -21.22
N THR A 77 13.82 -5.25 -22.50
CA THR A 77 14.25 -3.92 -22.96
C THR A 77 13.28 -2.83 -22.53
N ARG A 78 11.97 -3.08 -22.65
CA ARG A 78 10.94 -2.15 -22.17
C ARG A 78 11.05 -1.94 -20.65
N TRP A 79 11.24 -3.02 -19.89
CA TRP A 79 11.36 -2.93 -18.44
C TRP A 79 12.62 -2.18 -18.01
N THR A 80 13.78 -2.47 -18.60
CA THR A 80 15.01 -1.74 -18.31
C THR A 80 14.83 -0.23 -18.53
N ARG A 81 14.10 0.16 -19.58
CA ARG A 81 13.79 1.57 -19.83
C ARG A 81 12.87 2.17 -18.77
N ILE A 82 11.83 1.46 -18.33
CA ILE A 82 10.93 1.96 -17.26
C ILE A 82 11.69 2.04 -15.94
N ALA A 83 12.46 1.00 -15.59
CA ALA A 83 13.29 0.96 -14.40
C ALA A 83 14.30 2.13 -14.37
N ALA A 84 14.93 2.44 -15.50
CA ALA A 84 15.83 3.59 -15.60
C ALA A 84 15.13 4.94 -15.39
N VAL A 85 13.87 5.08 -15.78
CA VAL A 85 13.07 6.30 -15.54
C VAL A 85 12.62 6.41 -14.09
N LEU A 86 12.29 5.28 -13.44
CA LEU A 86 11.81 5.27 -12.07
C LEU A 86 12.93 5.32 -11.02
N LEU A 87 14.17 4.97 -11.41
CA LEU A 87 15.29 4.90 -10.48
C LEU A 87 15.61 6.29 -9.89
N GLY A 88 15.53 6.39 -8.56
CA GLY A 88 15.77 7.63 -7.81
C GLY A 88 14.57 8.57 -7.77
N GLU A 89 13.47 8.25 -8.46
CA GLU A 89 12.27 9.07 -8.45
C GLU A 89 11.45 8.87 -7.18
N GLY A 90 10.93 9.98 -6.66
CA GLY A 90 9.98 10.01 -5.57
C GLY A 90 8.55 9.88 -6.09
N LEU A 91 7.86 8.81 -5.75
CA LEU A 91 6.44 8.63 -6.05
C LEU A 91 5.58 9.16 -4.92
N THR A 92 4.45 9.77 -5.29
CA THR A 92 3.41 10.20 -4.36
C THR A 92 2.06 9.67 -4.83
N ILE A 93 1.48 8.79 -4.04
CA ILE A 93 0.20 8.13 -4.29
C ILE A 93 -0.84 8.74 -3.36
N ARG A 94 -1.97 9.16 -3.92
CA ARG A 94 -3.14 9.58 -3.16
C ARG A 94 -4.12 8.42 -3.04
N GLY A 95 -4.41 8.01 -1.81
CA GLY A 95 -5.30 6.91 -1.50
C GLY A 95 -6.53 7.36 -0.72
N THR A 96 -7.54 6.50 -0.66
CA THR A 96 -8.73 6.70 0.18
C THR A 96 -8.98 5.42 0.96
N VAL A 97 -9.21 5.52 2.26
CA VAL A 97 -9.47 4.37 3.13
C VAL A 97 -10.73 4.64 3.94
N GLN A 98 -11.69 3.73 3.88
CA GLN A 98 -12.89 3.75 4.71
C GLN A 98 -12.69 2.85 5.93
N PHE A 99 -12.87 3.44 7.11
CA PHE A 99 -12.87 2.74 8.39
C PHE A 99 -14.29 2.56 8.89
N THR A 100 -14.60 1.38 9.40
CA THR A 100 -15.88 1.06 10.04
C THR A 100 -15.67 0.70 11.51
N TRP A 101 -16.49 1.28 12.37
CA TRP A 101 -16.37 1.20 13.82
C TRP A 101 -17.62 0.60 14.46
N ASP A 102 -17.42 -0.34 15.38
CA ASP A 102 -18.47 -0.85 16.26
C ASP A 102 -18.48 -0.04 17.56
N ASN A 103 -19.55 0.74 17.75
CA ASN A 103 -19.75 1.57 18.93
C ASN A 103 -20.04 0.77 20.21
N SER A 104 -20.56 -0.45 20.09
CA SER A 104 -20.89 -1.32 21.21
C SER A 104 -19.63 -2.00 21.74
N ALA A 105 -18.85 -2.62 20.84
CA ALA A 105 -17.59 -3.28 21.20
C ALA A 105 -16.37 -2.32 21.28
N LYS A 106 -16.56 -1.02 21.03
CA LYS A 106 -15.53 0.03 21.04
C LYS A 106 -14.28 -0.34 20.23
N ARG A 107 -14.48 -0.89 19.03
CA ARG A 107 -13.37 -1.35 18.17
C ARG A 107 -13.67 -1.15 16.70
N MET A 108 -12.61 -1.00 15.91
CA MET A 108 -12.68 -1.02 14.46
C MET A 108 -12.98 -2.45 13.96
N ILE A 109 -13.96 -2.57 13.07
CA ILE A 109 -14.42 -3.86 12.50
C ILE A 109 -14.20 -3.95 10.99
N GLY A 110 -13.94 -2.83 10.31
CA GLY A 110 -13.63 -2.83 8.88
C GLY A 110 -12.66 -1.73 8.47
N LEU A 111 -11.87 -2.02 7.44
CA LEU A 111 -10.90 -1.10 6.84
C LEU A 111 -10.78 -1.44 5.35
N VAL A 112 -11.38 -0.64 4.47
CA VAL A 112 -11.37 -0.89 3.03
C VAL A 112 -10.65 0.25 2.33
N SER A 113 -9.64 -0.07 1.52
CA SER A 113 -8.85 0.89 0.73
C SER A 113 -9.06 0.69 -0.76
#